data_AF-A0A8T0PAH3-F1
#
_entry.id   AF-A0A8T0PAH3-F1
#
_cell.length_a   1.000
_cell.length_b   1.000
_cell.length_c   1.000
_cell.angle_alpha   90.00
_cell.angle_beta   90.00
_cell.angle_gamma   90.00
#
_symmetry.space_group_name_H-M   'P 1'
#
loop_
_entity.id
_entity.type
_entity.pdbx_description
1 polymer ?
#
loop_
_entity_poly.entity_id
_entity_poly.type
_entity_poly.pdbx_seq_one_letter_code
_entity_poly.pdbx_strand_id
1 'polypeptide(L)'
;MCDQGYQGNPYLAQGCQALYYAYTGISQRMKILFFFISMSARIPINALVIAQCFGNCTNLPGKFLCLCPKGTSGDPYTRNGCVAPHDLDTGLIIGLGAGSGEMLLVLVIGSIFVIRIIQRRRKKRMRLWFFKQNRGQLLQQQMCQRADIAERMILPLEQLEKATNNFDKARELGGGGHGTVYKGILSSLHVVAIKKSKIVIQREIDEFINETEVPLLVYEFISNGTLHNHLHMKASLSLSWKDRLRIAVEISKALSYLHSLASTPIIHRDVKSPNILLDDNLTVKLSDFGASRYVPIDQTGMDTTVQGTFGYLDPMYHSTGHLTEKSDVYSFGVILIELLTRKKPVSYRSPQGHSLVYHFVSLLSEGNLTRILDPQVLKEGGGEVVDIALLAKMCVKAISKDRPTMRQVEIMLESIHAAKEYASSDDMTDESEDGYISRNDLSVGGKSEDVASHQ
;
A
#
# COMPACT_ATOMS: atom_id res chain seq x y z
N MET A 1 -97.07 28.40 37.58
CA MET A 1 -97.00 27.97 38.99
C MET A 1 -97.37 26.49 39.05
N CYS A 2 -96.91 25.74 40.06
CA CYS A 2 -97.23 24.31 40.21
C CYS A 2 -98.63 24.08 40.80
N ASP A 3 -99.33 23.03 40.38
CA ASP A 3 -100.67 22.68 40.86
C ASP A 3 -100.67 22.14 42.31
N GLN A 4 -101.84 22.19 42.96
CA GLN A 4 -102.04 21.79 44.36
C GLN A 4 -101.69 20.30 44.57
N GLY A 5 -100.67 20.00 45.38
CA GLY A 5 -100.11 18.65 45.60
C GLY A 5 -98.66 18.45 45.13
N TYR A 6 -98.05 19.48 44.52
CA TYR A 6 -96.66 19.47 44.06
C TYR A 6 -95.89 20.72 44.54
N GLN A 7 -94.58 20.60 44.83
CA GLN A 7 -93.70 21.72 45.17
C GLN A 7 -92.48 21.78 44.23
N GLY A 8 -92.08 22.97 43.76
CA GLY A 8 -90.92 23.17 42.88
C GLY A 8 -91.04 24.40 41.96
N ASN A 9 -90.07 24.60 41.07
CA ASN A 9 -90.07 25.72 40.11
C ASN A 9 -90.34 25.20 38.69
N PRO A 10 -91.48 25.55 38.04
CA PRO A 10 -91.87 25.03 36.74
C PRO A 10 -90.97 25.47 35.58
N TYR A 11 -90.03 26.40 35.82
CA TYR A 11 -89.07 26.89 34.83
C TYR A 11 -87.62 26.49 35.13
N LEU A 12 -87.42 25.60 36.11
CA LEU A 12 -86.15 24.90 36.38
C LEU A 12 -86.30 23.40 36.07
N ALA A 13 -85.21 22.73 35.75
CA ALA A 13 -85.24 21.38 35.19
C ALA A 13 -85.85 20.29 36.11
N GLN A 14 -85.86 20.47 37.43
CA GLN A 14 -86.52 19.52 38.34
C GLN A 14 -88.02 19.74 38.51
N GLY A 15 -88.58 20.79 37.90
CA GLY A 15 -90.02 21.03 37.83
C GLY A 15 -90.74 21.01 39.19
N CYS A 16 -92.03 20.74 39.13
CA CYS A 16 -92.90 20.54 40.29
C CYS A 16 -92.87 19.05 40.70
N GLN A 17 -92.59 18.72 41.96
CA GLN A 17 -92.51 17.33 42.46
C GLN A 17 -93.62 16.99 43.46
N ALA A 18 -94.17 15.77 43.41
CA ALA A 18 -95.34 15.32 44.19
C ALA A 18 -94.97 15.01 45.66
N LEU A 19 -95.87 15.31 46.61
CA LEU A 19 -95.75 14.88 48.00
C LEU A 19 -96.56 13.61 48.26
N TYR A 20 -95.93 12.46 48.53
CA TYR A 20 -96.64 11.30 49.10
C TYR A 20 -95.84 10.50 50.15
N TYR A 21 -96.58 10.16 51.22
CA TYR A 21 -96.21 9.44 52.43
C TYR A 21 -96.20 7.90 52.27
N ALA A 22 -95.50 7.24 53.20
CA ALA A 22 -95.12 5.83 53.21
C ALA A 22 -96.23 4.77 53.43
N TYR A 23 -95.97 3.52 53.00
CA TYR A 23 -96.50 2.26 53.55
C TYR A 23 -95.39 1.19 53.45
N THR A 24 -94.61 0.88 54.51
CA THR A 24 -94.84 -0.12 55.58
C THR A 24 -95.61 -1.37 55.18
N GLY A 25 -94.94 -2.54 55.18
CA GLY A 25 -95.62 -3.83 55.37
C GLY A 25 -95.26 -5.02 54.46
N ILE A 26 -93.98 -5.38 54.29
CA ILE A 26 -93.62 -6.71 53.74
C ILE A 26 -92.52 -7.38 54.59
N SER A 27 -92.80 -8.63 54.98
CA SER A 27 -92.03 -9.51 55.88
C SER A 27 -90.57 -9.76 55.48
N GLN A 28 -89.70 -9.86 56.49
CA GLN A 28 -88.24 -9.97 56.42
C GLN A 28 -87.73 -11.24 55.73
N ARG A 29 -88.56 -12.28 55.56
CA ARG A 29 -88.18 -13.54 54.87
C ARG A 29 -88.33 -13.51 53.34
N MET A 30 -89.05 -12.54 52.77
CA MET A 30 -89.17 -12.38 51.30
C MET A 30 -88.11 -11.46 50.68
N LYS A 31 -87.42 -10.64 51.48
CA LYS A 31 -86.33 -9.77 51.00
C LYS A 31 -85.04 -10.55 50.68
N ILE A 32 -84.81 -11.67 51.36
CA ILE A 32 -83.63 -12.52 51.14
C ILE A 32 -83.78 -13.32 49.84
N LEU A 33 -85.00 -13.70 49.45
CA LEU A 33 -85.26 -14.38 48.17
C LEU A 33 -85.05 -13.46 46.96
N PHE A 34 -85.35 -12.16 47.08
CA PHE A 34 -85.05 -11.17 46.03
C PHE A 34 -83.57 -10.79 45.94
N PHE A 35 -82.82 -10.92 47.04
CA PHE A 35 -81.38 -10.64 47.07
C PHE A 35 -80.58 -11.68 46.28
N PHE A 36 -80.92 -12.97 46.39
CA PHE A 36 -80.21 -14.03 45.66
C PHE A 36 -80.61 -14.17 44.18
N ILE A 37 -81.81 -13.73 43.78
CA ILE A 37 -82.23 -13.75 42.36
C ILE A 37 -81.57 -12.61 41.55
N SER A 38 -81.14 -11.52 42.20
CA SER A 38 -80.45 -10.40 41.51
C SER A 38 -78.97 -10.68 41.17
N MET A 39 -78.36 -11.73 41.72
CA MET A 39 -76.96 -12.10 41.42
C MET A 39 -76.78 -12.91 40.12
N SER A 40 -77.87 -13.36 39.48
CA SER A 40 -77.81 -14.15 38.23
C SER A 40 -78.37 -13.44 37.00
N ALA A 41 -78.89 -12.22 37.15
CA ALA A 41 -79.36 -11.39 36.04
C ALA A 41 -78.70 -10.01 36.16
N ARG A 42 -77.64 -9.78 35.37
CA ARG A 42 -76.98 -8.46 35.24
C ARG A 42 -78.00 -7.41 34.78
N ILE A 43 -78.71 -6.80 35.71
CA ILE A 43 -79.56 -5.64 35.48
C ILE A 43 -78.92 -4.47 36.20
N PRO A 44 -78.32 -3.51 35.48
CA PRO A 44 -77.74 -2.33 36.09
C PRO A 44 -78.85 -1.47 36.68
N ILE A 45 -78.85 -1.31 38.00
CA ILE A 45 -79.57 -0.25 38.71
C ILE A 45 -78.78 1.04 38.44
N ASN A 46 -78.91 1.59 37.23
CA ASN A 46 -78.48 2.96 36.95
C ASN A 46 -79.72 3.84 37.18
N ALA A 47 -79.82 4.44 38.36
CA ALA A 47 -79.21 5.74 38.66
C ALA A 47 -79.90 6.85 37.87
N LEU A 48 -80.92 7.42 38.50
CA LEU A 48 -81.50 8.71 38.14
C LEU A 48 -80.45 9.79 38.45
N VAL A 49 -79.46 9.97 37.56
CA VAL A 49 -78.45 11.03 37.67
C VAL A 49 -79.07 12.31 37.13
N ILE A 50 -79.40 13.23 38.03
CA ILE A 50 -79.82 14.58 37.69
C ILE A 50 -78.56 15.36 37.29
N ALA A 51 -78.33 15.57 36.00
CA ALA A 51 -77.19 16.35 35.51
C ALA A 51 -77.37 17.83 35.90
N GLN A 52 -76.46 18.38 36.71
CA GLN A 52 -76.43 19.79 37.09
C GLN A 52 -75.65 20.60 36.05
N CYS A 53 -76.21 21.73 35.61
CA CYS A 53 -75.55 22.67 34.70
C CYS A 53 -74.76 23.71 35.49
N PHE A 54 -73.47 23.87 35.20
CA PHE A 54 -72.59 24.89 35.79
C PHE A 54 -72.14 25.95 34.77
N GLY A 55 -72.62 25.86 33.53
CA GLY A 55 -72.45 26.86 32.48
C GLY A 55 -73.69 27.74 32.24
N ASN A 56 -73.74 28.40 31.09
CA ASN A 56 -74.91 29.13 30.61
C ASN A 56 -76.01 28.14 30.18
N CYS A 57 -77.17 28.25 30.82
CA CYS A 57 -78.31 27.39 30.57
C CYS A 57 -79.30 28.05 29.60
N THR A 58 -79.71 27.33 28.56
CA THR A 58 -80.78 27.74 27.63
C THR A 58 -81.90 26.72 27.65
N ASN A 59 -83.11 27.17 27.95
CA ASN A 59 -84.29 26.31 28.02
C ASN A 59 -84.83 26.02 26.62
N LEU A 60 -85.14 24.75 26.38
CA LEU A 60 -85.81 24.26 25.18
C LEU A 60 -87.09 23.53 25.61
N PRO A 61 -88.09 23.38 24.74
CA PRO A 61 -89.27 22.59 25.06
C PRO A 61 -88.88 21.17 25.50
N GLY A 62 -89.15 20.82 26.77
CA GLY A 62 -88.89 19.51 27.36
C GLY A 62 -87.43 19.17 27.71
N LYS A 63 -86.46 20.08 27.53
CA LYS A 63 -85.04 19.87 27.86
C LYS A 63 -84.31 21.18 28.15
N PHE A 64 -83.09 21.12 28.66
CA PHE A 64 -82.21 22.29 28.78
C PHE A 64 -80.87 22.02 28.08
N LEU A 65 -80.23 23.06 27.57
CA LEU A 65 -78.90 23.02 26.98
C LEU A 65 -77.94 23.83 27.86
N CYS A 66 -76.87 23.20 28.34
CA CYS A 66 -75.81 23.83 29.11
C CYS A 66 -74.56 24.05 28.24
N LEU A 67 -74.07 25.28 28.16
CA LEU A 67 -72.88 25.66 27.37
C LEU A 67 -71.93 26.52 28.18
N CYS A 68 -70.63 26.44 27.93
CA CYS A 68 -69.67 27.33 28.57
C CYS A 68 -69.89 28.81 28.17
N PRO A 69 -69.61 29.78 29.06
CA PRO A 69 -69.65 31.20 28.72
C PRO A 69 -68.77 31.57 27.53
N LYS A 70 -69.15 32.59 26.74
CA LYS A 70 -68.37 33.08 25.59
C LYS A 70 -66.92 33.37 26.01
N GLY A 71 -65.96 32.85 25.26
CA GLY A 71 -64.53 33.00 25.55
C GLY A 71 -63.93 31.93 26.47
N THR A 72 -64.72 30.93 26.90
CA THR A 72 -64.23 29.77 27.68
C THR A 72 -64.56 28.46 26.97
N SER A 73 -63.78 27.41 27.23
CA SER A 73 -63.99 26.06 26.68
C SER A 73 -63.86 24.99 27.76
N GLY A 74 -64.59 23.88 27.62
CA GLY A 74 -64.53 22.74 28.53
C GLY A 74 -65.88 22.06 28.73
N ASP A 75 -66.07 21.37 29.85
CA ASP A 75 -67.29 20.63 30.17
C ASP A 75 -68.23 21.44 31.09
N PRO A 76 -69.39 21.90 30.61
CA PRO A 76 -70.30 22.75 31.38
C PRO A 76 -71.16 21.99 32.42
N TYR A 77 -71.09 20.65 32.47
CA TYR A 77 -71.81 19.83 33.45
C TYR A 77 -70.97 19.47 34.68
N THR A 78 -69.69 19.83 34.66
CA THR A 78 -68.77 19.64 35.79
C THR A 78 -68.51 20.97 36.49
N ARG A 79 -68.50 20.97 37.83
CA ARG A 79 -68.17 22.17 38.61
C ARG A 79 -66.76 22.64 38.23
N ASN A 80 -66.65 23.91 37.81
CA ASN A 80 -65.42 24.53 37.30
C ASN A 80 -64.88 23.93 35.99
N GLY A 81 -65.71 23.26 35.19
CA GLY A 81 -65.27 22.63 33.94
C GLY A 81 -65.05 23.58 32.76
N CYS A 82 -65.51 24.83 32.83
CA CYS A 82 -65.27 25.85 31.78
C CYS A 82 -64.05 26.71 32.13
N VAL A 83 -63.02 26.69 31.28
CA VAL A 83 -61.74 27.39 31.52
C VAL A 83 -61.49 28.41 30.41
N ALA A 84 -60.99 29.61 30.78
CA ALA A 84 -60.54 30.61 29.81
C ALA A 84 -59.19 30.19 29.19
N PRO A 85 -58.95 30.44 27.90
CA PRO A 85 -57.63 30.24 27.32
C PRO A 85 -56.62 31.14 28.05
N HIS A 86 -55.55 30.54 28.59
CA HIS A 86 -54.42 31.32 29.10
C HIS A 86 -53.75 32.04 27.92
N ASP A 87 -53.61 33.36 28.01
CA ASP A 87 -52.74 34.13 27.12
C ASP A 87 -51.30 33.60 27.28
N LEU A 88 -50.83 32.91 26.24
CA LEU A 88 -49.47 32.39 26.20
C LEU A 88 -48.52 33.58 26.00
N ASP A 89 -47.73 33.87 27.04
CA ASP A 89 -46.83 35.02 27.12
C ASP A 89 -45.93 35.13 25.88
N THR A 90 -46.24 36.10 25.01
CA THR A 90 -45.62 36.23 23.68
C THR A 90 -44.13 36.55 23.78
N GLY A 91 -43.68 37.09 24.92
CA GLY A 91 -42.26 37.34 25.21
C GLY A 91 -41.41 36.07 25.32
N LEU A 92 -41.98 34.97 25.83
CA LEU A 92 -41.27 33.69 25.97
C LEU A 92 -41.00 33.03 24.61
N ILE A 93 -41.92 33.20 23.65
CA ILE A 93 -41.80 32.64 22.30
C ILE A 93 -40.74 33.39 21.48
N ILE A 94 -40.68 34.71 21.59
CA ILE A 94 -39.65 35.53 20.89
C ILE A 94 -38.26 35.28 21.49
N GLY A 95 -38.16 35.12 22.82
CA GLY A 95 -36.90 34.78 23.50
C GLY A 95 -36.33 33.41 23.12
N LEU A 96 -37.19 32.40 22.93
CA LEU A 96 -36.79 31.07 22.46
C LEU A 96 -36.44 31.05 20.96
N GLY A 97 -37.08 31.90 20.15
CA GLY A 97 -36.81 32.03 18.72
C GLY A 97 -35.44 32.62 18.41
N ALA A 98 -35.06 33.72 19.07
CA ALA A 98 -33.78 34.42 18.81
C ALA A 98 -32.55 33.63 19.30
N GLY A 99 -32.59 33.04 20.50
CA GLY A 99 -31.45 32.30 21.05
C GLY A 99 -31.17 30.95 20.40
N SER A 100 -32.15 30.36 19.70
CA SER A 100 -32.01 29.05 19.07
C SER A 100 -31.06 29.07 17.86
N GLY A 101 -31.07 30.15 17.07
CA GLY A 101 -30.22 30.31 15.88
C GLY A 101 -28.76 30.50 16.23
N GLU A 102 -28.46 31.34 17.23
CA GLU A 102 -27.09 31.59 17.71
C GLU A 102 -26.49 30.35 18.39
N MET A 103 -27.28 29.62 19.17
CA MET A 103 -26.84 28.37 19.79
C MET A 103 -26.53 27.30 18.72
N LEU A 104 -27.37 27.18 17.69
CA LEU A 104 -27.12 26.24 16.59
C LEU A 104 -25.87 26.62 15.79
N LEU A 105 -25.66 27.92 15.52
CA LEU A 105 -24.47 28.41 14.82
C LEU A 105 -23.19 28.10 15.59
N VAL A 106 -23.18 28.34 16.92
CA VAL A 106 -22.04 28.03 17.79
C VAL A 106 -21.77 26.54 17.85
N LEU A 107 -22.81 25.69 17.90
CA LEU A 107 -22.67 24.23 17.85
C LEU A 107 -22.11 23.75 16.51
N VAL A 108 -22.55 24.33 15.38
CA VAL A 108 -22.01 24.00 14.05
C VAL A 108 -20.54 24.42 13.95
N ILE A 109 -20.19 25.64 14.33
CA ILE A 109 -18.78 26.11 14.32
C ILE A 109 -17.91 25.27 15.27
N GLY A 110 -18.43 24.97 16.47
CA GLY A 110 -17.78 24.12 17.45
C GLY A 110 -17.54 22.70 16.91
N SER A 111 -18.52 22.11 16.25
CA SER A 111 -18.39 20.78 15.63
C SER A 111 -17.38 20.78 14.49
N ILE A 112 -17.34 21.80 13.62
CA ILE A 112 -16.31 21.96 12.58
C ILE A 112 -14.92 22.08 13.21
N PHE A 113 -14.79 22.85 14.29
CA PHE A 113 -13.52 23.01 15.01
C PHE A 113 -13.07 21.69 15.66
N VAL A 114 -13.99 20.95 16.30
CA VAL A 114 -13.73 19.63 16.86
C VAL A 114 -13.36 18.63 15.77
N ILE A 115 -14.07 18.60 14.64
CA ILE A 115 -13.75 17.76 13.47
C ILE A 115 -12.35 18.11 12.96
N ARG A 116 -12.00 19.41 12.84
CA ARG A 116 -10.64 19.83 12.44
C ARG A 116 -9.58 19.43 13.46
N ILE A 117 -9.85 19.50 14.75
CA ILE A 117 -8.95 19.02 15.81
C ILE A 117 -8.77 17.50 15.69
N ILE A 118 -9.86 16.75 15.51
CA ILE A 118 -9.82 15.29 15.33
C ILE A 118 -9.05 14.94 14.07
N GLN A 119 -9.30 15.61 12.94
CA GLN A 119 -8.55 15.42 11.70
C GLN A 119 -7.07 15.77 11.86
N ARG A 120 -6.72 16.88 12.53
CA ARG A 120 -5.33 17.24 12.83
C ARG A 120 -4.65 16.21 13.74
N ARG A 121 -5.35 15.72 14.77
CA ARG A 121 -4.87 14.68 15.68
C ARG A 121 -4.70 13.34 14.95
N ARG A 122 -5.64 12.98 14.07
CA ARG A 122 -5.56 11.81 13.20
C ARG A 122 -4.36 11.92 12.26
N LYS A 123 -4.18 13.04 11.55
CA LYS A 123 -3.00 13.29 10.70
C LYS A 123 -1.69 13.15 11.48
N LYS A 124 -1.58 13.73 12.69
CA LYS A 124 -0.39 13.57 13.54
C LYS A 124 -0.17 12.13 14.01
N ARG A 125 -1.23 11.43 14.44
CA ARG A 125 -1.15 10.03 14.87
C ARG A 125 -0.79 9.10 13.72
N MET A 126 -1.38 9.29 12.54
CA MET A 126 -1.07 8.54 11.33
C MET A 126 0.39 8.72 10.92
N ARG A 127 0.89 9.97 10.88
CA ARG A 127 2.31 10.25 10.63
C ARG A 127 3.23 9.54 11.62
N LEU A 128 2.90 9.60 12.91
CA LEU A 128 3.70 8.93 13.95
C LEU A 128 3.63 7.40 13.83
N TRP A 129 2.48 6.86 13.46
CA TRP A 129 2.28 5.43 13.24
C TRP A 129 3.09 4.93 12.04
N PHE A 130 3.03 5.62 10.89
CA PHE A 130 3.87 5.31 9.72
C PHE A 130 5.36 5.47 10.03
N PHE A 131 5.73 6.52 10.78
CA PHE A 131 7.12 6.68 11.23
C PHE A 131 7.58 5.48 12.04
N LYS A 132 6.76 4.97 12.98
CA LYS A 132 7.09 3.76 13.73
C LYS A 132 7.12 2.51 12.86
N GLN A 133 6.16 2.34 11.95
CA GLN A 133 6.06 1.18 11.06
C GLN A 133 7.25 1.08 10.09
N ASN A 134 7.69 2.22 9.53
CA ASN A 134 8.84 2.30 8.63
C ASN A 134 10.20 2.26 9.35
N ARG A 135 10.25 1.68 10.56
CA ARG A 135 11.43 1.66 11.43
C ARG A 135 12.03 3.06 11.64
N GLY A 136 11.23 4.12 11.60
CA GLY A 136 11.67 5.50 11.82
C GLY A 136 12.30 5.70 13.21
N GLN A 137 11.98 4.86 14.19
CA GLN A 137 12.69 4.84 15.48
C GLN A 137 14.15 4.35 15.36
N LEU A 138 14.41 3.35 14.49
CA LEU A 138 15.76 2.89 14.18
C LEU A 138 16.52 3.97 13.40
N LEU A 139 15.85 4.63 12.46
CA LEU A 139 16.37 5.82 11.77
C LEU A 139 16.76 6.89 12.80
N GLN A 140 15.89 7.19 13.78
CA GLN A 140 16.17 8.17 14.83
C GLN A 140 17.36 7.77 15.72
N GLN A 141 17.51 6.48 16.03
CA GLN A 141 18.68 5.97 16.76
C GLN A 141 19.97 6.12 15.94
N GLN A 142 19.94 5.84 14.64
CA GLN A 142 21.08 6.03 13.73
C GLN A 142 21.38 7.53 13.48
N MET A 143 20.36 8.39 13.47
CA MET A 143 20.46 9.85 13.34
C MET A 143 21.13 10.49 14.56
N CYS A 144 20.88 10.00 15.78
CA CYS A 144 21.54 10.49 17.01
C CYS A 144 23.07 10.27 16.99
N GLN A 145 23.59 9.34 16.19
CA GLN A 145 25.03 9.12 16.03
C GLN A 145 25.67 9.94 14.90
N ARG A 146 24.88 10.53 13.97
CA ARG A 146 25.35 11.26 12.78
C ARG A 146 24.45 12.46 12.46
N ALA A 147 24.56 13.52 13.25
CA ALA A 147 23.72 14.72 13.15
C ALA A 147 23.80 15.42 11.77
N ASP A 148 24.96 15.45 11.12
CA ASP A 148 25.15 16.12 9.82
C ASP A 148 24.44 15.43 8.63
N ILE A 149 24.11 14.14 8.77
CA ILE A 149 23.42 13.34 7.74
C ILE A 149 21.92 13.30 8.01
N ALA A 150 21.52 13.40 9.27
CA ALA A 150 20.14 13.30 9.74
C ALA A 150 19.20 14.36 9.12
N GLU A 151 19.67 15.60 8.94
CA GLU A 151 18.85 16.69 8.36
C GLU A 151 18.51 16.45 6.87
N ARG A 152 19.25 15.57 6.18
CA ARG A 152 19.03 15.23 4.76
C ARG A 152 18.12 14.02 4.53
N MET A 153 17.74 13.28 5.58
CA MET A 153 17.08 11.97 5.44
C MET A 153 15.55 12.01 5.51
N ILE A 154 14.94 13.13 5.89
CA ILE A 154 13.47 13.28 5.94
C ILE A 154 13.07 14.54 5.18
N LEU A 155 12.59 14.37 3.95
CA LEU A 155 12.10 15.44 3.10
C LEU A 155 10.57 15.58 3.22
N PRO A 156 10.02 16.78 3.47
CA PRO A 156 8.59 17.02 3.45
C PRO A 156 7.97 16.71 2.08
N LEU A 157 6.75 16.15 2.07
CA LEU A 157 6.02 15.82 0.83
C LEU A 157 5.91 17.02 -0.12
N GLU A 158 5.64 18.22 0.41
CA GLU A 158 5.54 19.45 -0.37
C GLU A 158 6.83 19.76 -1.16
N GLN A 159 8.00 19.44 -0.59
CA GLN A 159 9.27 19.60 -1.30
C GLN A 159 9.40 18.58 -2.45
N LEU A 160 8.94 17.34 -2.25
CA LEU A 160 8.96 16.30 -3.28
C LEU A 160 7.96 16.59 -4.40
N GLU A 161 6.77 17.09 -4.06
CA GLU A 161 5.76 17.56 -5.03
C GLU A 161 6.32 18.70 -5.87
N LYS A 162 6.92 19.71 -5.24
CA LYS A 162 7.59 20.81 -5.96
C LYS A 162 8.73 20.30 -6.84
N ALA A 163 9.57 19.40 -6.33
CA ALA A 163 10.72 18.86 -7.06
C ALA A 163 10.31 18.02 -8.29
N THR A 164 9.15 17.37 -8.25
CA THR A 164 8.62 16.49 -9.31
C THR A 164 7.53 17.14 -10.16
N ASN A 165 7.24 18.43 -9.98
CA ASN A 165 6.09 19.10 -10.61
C ASN A 165 4.77 18.33 -10.38
N ASN A 166 4.46 18.03 -9.12
CA ASN A 166 3.30 17.21 -8.71
C ASN A 166 3.29 15.81 -9.33
N PHE A 167 4.45 15.14 -9.36
CA PHE A 167 4.62 13.81 -9.98
C PHE A 167 4.19 13.78 -11.45
N ASP A 168 4.65 14.78 -12.23
CA ASP A 168 4.38 14.89 -13.66
C ASP A 168 4.88 13.66 -14.42
N LYS A 169 4.06 13.15 -15.35
CA LYS A 169 4.42 12.02 -16.22
C LYS A 169 5.65 12.30 -17.08
N ALA A 170 5.89 13.56 -17.46
CA ALA A 170 7.09 13.95 -18.22
C ALA A 170 8.39 13.76 -17.42
N ARG A 171 8.30 13.65 -16.08
CA ARG A 171 9.43 13.37 -15.19
C ARG A 171 9.56 11.90 -14.84
N GLU A 172 8.72 11.02 -15.38
CA GLU A 172 8.82 9.58 -15.15
C GLU A 172 10.11 9.02 -15.78
N LEU A 173 10.96 8.42 -14.95
CA LEU A 173 12.17 7.72 -15.36
C LEU A 173 11.89 6.25 -15.68
N GLY A 174 10.86 5.69 -15.05
CA GLY A 174 10.40 4.33 -15.27
C GLY A 174 9.37 3.90 -14.22
N GLY A 175 8.59 2.87 -14.54
CA GLY A 175 7.55 2.33 -13.68
C GLY A 175 7.49 0.82 -13.73
N GLY A 176 7.24 0.19 -12.57
CA GLY A 176 7.18 -1.27 -12.43
C GLY A 176 6.21 -1.74 -11.35
N GLY A 177 6.37 -3.00 -10.93
CA GLY A 177 5.54 -3.62 -9.89
C GLY A 177 5.70 -2.97 -8.50
N HIS A 178 6.86 -2.33 -8.24
CA HIS A 178 7.18 -1.77 -6.93
C HIS A 178 6.92 -0.25 -6.82
N GLY A 179 6.44 0.40 -7.88
CA GLY A 179 6.24 1.85 -7.90
C GLY A 179 6.61 2.51 -9.22
N THR A 180 6.51 3.84 -9.22
CA THR A 180 6.95 4.72 -10.31
C THR A 180 8.07 5.62 -9.81
N VAL A 181 9.12 5.79 -10.61
CA VAL A 181 10.29 6.61 -10.28
C VAL A 181 10.25 7.89 -11.09
N TYR A 182 10.41 9.02 -10.41
CA TYR A 182 10.36 10.36 -11.00
C TYR A 182 11.71 11.07 -10.85
N LYS A 183 12.07 11.89 -11.85
CA LYS A 183 13.19 12.82 -11.77
C LYS A 183 12.78 14.06 -10.97
N GLY A 184 13.35 14.20 -9.78
CA GLY A 184 13.19 15.36 -8.90
C GLY A 184 14.33 16.35 -9.06
N ILE A 185 14.03 17.65 -8.96
CA ILE A 185 15.04 18.70 -8.81
C ILE A 185 14.74 19.41 -7.49
N LEU A 186 15.57 19.21 -6.48
CA LEU A 186 15.41 19.84 -5.17
C LEU A 186 15.73 21.34 -5.25
N SER A 187 15.30 22.12 -4.24
CA SER A 187 15.53 23.58 -4.17
C SER A 187 17.01 23.97 -4.25
N SER A 188 17.92 23.06 -3.88
CA SER A 188 19.38 23.21 -4.00
C SER A 188 19.93 22.92 -5.40
N LEU A 189 19.07 22.75 -6.41
CA LEU A 189 19.38 22.27 -7.77
C LEU A 189 19.97 20.84 -7.80
N HIS A 190 19.95 20.13 -6.68
CA HIS A 190 20.36 18.74 -6.62
C HIS A 190 19.31 17.85 -7.29
N VAL A 191 19.73 17.07 -8.29
CA VAL A 191 18.87 16.16 -9.04
C VAL A 191 18.79 14.83 -8.30
N VAL A 192 17.57 14.34 -8.09
CA VAL A 192 17.29 13.11 -7.34
C VAL A 192 16.32 12.20 -8.09
N ALA A 193 16.33 10.91 -7.77
CA ALA A 193 15.31 9.96 -8.20
C ALA A 193 14.33 9.70 -7.06
N ILE A 194 13.05 9.95 -7.28
CA ILE A 194 11.99 9.83 -6.27
C ILE A 194 11.10 8.66 -6.64
N LYS A 195 11.18 7.56 -5.88
CA LYS A 195 10.34 6.38 -6.05
C LYS A 195 9.05 6.53 -5.24
N LYS A 196 7.92 6.63 -5.93
CA LYS A 196 6.57 6.56 -5.38
C LYS A 196 6.12 5.10 -5.42
N SER A 197 6.10 4.44 -4.26
CA SER A 197 5.70 3.03 -4.16
C SER A 197 4.25 2.83 -4.62
N LYS A 198 3.89 1.66 -5.15
CA LYS A 198 2.47 1.31 -5.27
C LYS A 198 2.06 0.65 -3.96
N ILE A 199 1.03 1.18 -3.31
CA ILE A 199 0.44 0.53 -2.14
C ILE A 199 -0.27 -0.72 -2.66
N VAL A 200 0.42 -1.85 -2.62
CA VAL A 200 -0.23 -3.16 -2.59
C VAL A 200 -0.34 -3.54 -1.11
N ILE A 201 -1.15 -2.78 -0.38
CA ILE A 201 -1.73 -3.34 0.84
C ILE A 201 -2.67 -4.42 0.33
N GLN A 202 -2.42 -5.63 0.82
CA GLN A 202 -3.28 -6.80 0.73
C GLN A 202 -4.74 -6.42 0.41
N ARG A 203 -5.29 -6.98 -0.68
CA ARG A 203 -6.74 -7.02 -0.91
C ARG A 203 -7.39 -7.71 0.28
N GLU A 204 -7.71 -6.94 1.31
CA GLU A 204 -8.56 -7.28 2.46
C GLU A 204 -8.89 -6.06 3.35
N ILE A 205 -8.70 -4.83 2.85
CA ILE A 205 -9.30 -3.62 3.44
C ILE A 205 -9.93 -2.75 2.34
N ASP A 206 -10.65 -3.38 1.42
CA ASP A 206 -11.78 -2.71 0.78
C ASP A 206 -12.90 -2.72 1.82
N GLU A 207 -12.92 -1.78 2.78
CA GLU A 207 -13.99 -0.78 2.78
C GLU A 207 -13.72 0.49 3.63
N PHE A 208 -12.51 0.73 4.17
CA PHE A 208 -12.38 1.80 5.20
C PHE A 208 -11.17 2.75 5.16
N ILE A 209 -10.29 2.74 4.15
CA ILE A 209 -9.17 3.70 4.12
C ILE A 209 -9.05 4.39 2.76
N ASN A 210 -9.78 5.50 2.60
CA ASN A 210 -9.74 6.31 1.38
C ASN A 210 -8.50 7.24 1.27
N GLU A 211 -7.53 7.17 2.18
CA GLU A 211 -6.32 8.00 2.13
C GLU A 211 -5.14 7.25 2.80
N THR A 212 -4.53 6.28 2.10
CA THR A 212 -3.24 5.74 2.54
C THR A 212 -2.11 6.57 1.92
N GLU A 213 -1.32 7.25 2.77
CA GLU A 213 -0.13 7.99 2.35
C GLU A 213 0.92 6.99 1.81
N VAL A 214 1.28 7.16 0.54
CA VAL A 214 2.24 6.30 -0.17
C VAL A 214 3.67 6.60 0.28
N PRO A 215 4.48 5.61 0.71
CA PRO A 215 5.87 5.86 1.05
C PRO A 215 6.67 6.26 -0.19
N LEU A 216 7.40 7.37 -0.05
CA LEU A 216 8.31 7.93 -1.04
C LEU A 216 9.74 7.69 -0.61
N LEU A 217 10.57 7.19 -1.53
CA LEU A 217 12.00 7.00 -1.31
C LEU A 217 12.77 7.92 -2.25
N VAL A 218 13.77 8.62 -1.72
CA VAL A 218 14.61 9.54 -2.49
C VAL A 218 16.00 8.95 -2.59
N TYR A 219 16.50 8.86 -3.81
CA TYR A 219 17.81 8.35 -4.17
C TYR A 219 18.58 9.41 -4.94
N GLU A 220 19.90 9.26 -5.01
CA GLU A 220 20.70 9.96 -6.02
C GLU A 220 20.16 9.66 -7.42
N PHE A 221 20.23 10.64 -8.31
CA PHE A 221 19.86 10.45 -9.70
C PHE A 221 21.05 9.82 -10.47
N ILE A 222 20.79 8.70 -11.14
CA ILE A 222 21.76 8.00 -11.98
C ILE A 222 21.44 8.29 -13.46
N SER A 223 22.38 8.93 -14.14
CA SER A 223 22.20 9.64 -15.42
C SER A 223 22.16 8.75 -16.66
N ASN A 224 22.98 7.68 -16.73
CA ASN A 224 23.04 6.79 -17.89
C ASN A 224 21.91 5.72 -17.90
N GLY A 225 21.02 5.75 -16.91
CA GLY A 225 19.85 4.88 -16.89
C GLY A 225 20.19 3.44 -16.53
N THR A 226 19.49 2.47 -17.15
CA THR A 226 19.58 1.05 -16.78
C THR A 226 20.37 0.23 -17.79
N LEU A 227 21.00 -0.85 -17.34
CA LEU A 227 21.65 -1.83 -18.23
C LEU A 227 20.68 -2.36 -19.29
N HIS A 228 19.40 -2.55 -18.94
CA HIS A 228 18.37 -2.94 -19.90
C HIS A 228 18.28 -1.98 -21.10
N ASN A 229 18.34 -0.67 -20.87
CA ASN A 229 18.23 0.33 -21.92
C ASN A 229 19.44 0.29 -22.88
N HIS A 230 20.64 0.08 -22.33
CA HIS A 230 21.87 -0.08 -23.09
C HIS A 230 21.88 -1.36 -23.95
N LEU A 231 21.26 -2.44 -23.47
CA LEU A 231 21.18 -3.71 -24.20
C LEU A 231 20.04 -3.77 -25.22
N HIS A 232 18.94 -3.02 -25.01
CA HIS A 232 17.72 -3.29 -25.79
C HIS A 232 17.02 -2.09 -26.43
N MET A 233 17.36 -0.85 -26.07
CA MET A 233 16.60 0.33 -26.53
C MET A 233 17.39 1.26 -27.45
N LYS A 234 18.67 1.51 -27.17
CA LYS A 234 19.44 2.55 -27.87
C LYS A 234 20.65 1.96 -28.58
N ALA A 235 20.60 1.86 -29.91
CA ALA A 235 21.73 1.40 -30.72
C ALA A 235 22.97 2.31 -30.59
N SER A 236 22.77 3.62 -30.40
CA SER A 236 23.84 4.60 -30.18
C SER A 236 24.51 4.54 -28.80
N LEU A 237 23.96 3.75 -27.86
CA LEU A 237 24.51 3.54 -26.52
C LEU A 237 24.94 2.07 -26.32
N SER A 238 25.23 1.37 -27.41
CA SER A 238 25.65 -0.03 -27.33
C SER A 238 26.96 -0.15 -26.56
N LEU A 239 26.92 -0.91 -25.46
CA LEU A 239 28.11 -1.21 -24.67
C LEU A 239 29.06 -2.10 -25.47
N SER A 240 30.34 -1.72 -25.50
CA SER A 240 31.41 -2.59 -25.98
C SER A 240 31.45 -3.88 -25.18
N TRP A 241 32.01 -4.94 -25.75
CA TRP A 241 32.22 -6.19 -25.04
C TRP A 241 33.08 -5.99 -23.78
N LYS A 242 34.12 -5.15 -23.87
CA LYS A 242 34.95 -4.77 -22.71
C LYS A 242 34.11 -4.15 -21.57
N ASP A 243 33.22 -3.21 -21.89
CA ASP A 243 32.35 -2.60 -20.88
C ASP A 243 31.35 -3.61 -20.30
N ARG A 244 30.82 -4.53 -21.12
CA ARG A 244 29.93 -5.60 -20.63
C ARG A 244 30.64 -6.53 -19.64
N LEU A 245 31.91 -6.86 -19.89
CA LEU A 245 32.74 -7.64 -18.95
C LEU A 245 32.96 -6.90 -17.64
N ARG A 246 33.38 -5.62 -17.71
CA ARG A 246 33.56 -4.79 -16.52
C ARG A 246 32.27 -4.72 -15.68
N ILE A 247 31.13 -4.47 -16.33
CA ILE A 247 29.82 -4.43 -15.70
C ILE A 247 29.49 -5.77 -15.03
N ALA A 248 29.75 -6.91 -15.68
CA ALA A 248 29.53 -8.22 -15.09
C ALA A 248 30.37 -8.44 -13.81
N VAL A 249 31.64 -8.03 -13.84
CA VAL A 249 32.54 -8.06 -12.67
C VAL A 249 31.98 -7.18 -11.55
N GLU A 250 31.61 -5.94 -11.83
CA GLU A 250 31.08 -5.01 -10.81
C GLU A 250 29.76 -5.50 -10.18
N ILE A 251 28.84 -6.06 -10.98
CA ILE A 251 27.61 -6.68 -10.45
C ILE A 251 27.96 -7.87 -9.55
N SER A 252 28.92 -8.71 -9.95
CA SER A 252 29.33 -9.87 -9.16
C SER A 252 29.92 -9.46 -7.80
N LYS A 253 30.73 -8.39 -7.76
CA LYS A 253 31.28 -7.79 -6.53
C LYS A 253 30.19 -7.28 -5.61
N ALA A 254 29.21 -6.56 -6.16
CA ALA A 254 28.09 -6.03 -5.39
C ALA A 254 27.26 -7.16 -4.75
N LEU A 255 26.94 -8.23 -5.50
CA LEU A 255 26.19 -9.37 -4.96
C LEU A 255 27.02 -10.20 -3.97
N SER A 256 28.30 -10.40 -4.25
CA SER A 256 29.25 -11.05 -3.34
C SER A 256 29.35 -10.31 -2.00
N TYR A 257 29.40 -8.98 -2.03
CA TYR A 257 29.33 -8.14 -0.83
C TYR A 257 28.03 -8.37 -0.04
N LEU A 258 26.87 -8.34 -0.70
CA LEU A 258 25.58 -8.55 -0.05
C LEU A 258 25.46 -9.91 0.62
N HIS A 259 25.99 -10.97 0.00
CA HIS A 259 25.87 -12.33 0.51
C HIS A 259 26.90 -12.68 1.59
N SER A 260 28.12 -12.14 1.51
CA SER A 260 29.24 -12.65 2.31
C SER A 260 29.97 -11.62 3.18
N LEU A 261 29.90 -10.33 2.84
CA LEU A 261 30.66 -9.28 3.54
C LEU A 261 29.79 -8.34 4.37
N ALA A 262 28.47 -8.31 4.11
CA ALA A 262 27.53 -7.60 4.95
C ALA A 262 27.46 -8.23 6.35
N SER A 263 27.29 -7.41 7.39
CA SER A 263 27.14 -7.87 8.79
C SER A 263 25.95 -8.80 9.00
N THR A 264 24.95 -8.71 8.12
CA THR A 264 23.84 -9.65 8.02
C THR A 264 23.62 -9.90 6.53
N PRO A 265 23.78 -11.13 6.03
CA PRO A 265 23.63 -11.44 4.61
C PRO A 265 22.29 -10.96 4.06
N ILE A 266 22.31 -10.36 2.87
CA ILE A 266 21.15 -9.80 2.18
C ILE A 266 20.96 -10.53 0.85
N ILE A 267 19.81 -11.17 0.67
CA ILE A 267 19.41 -11.73 -0.64
C ILE A 267 18.60 -10.65 -1.37
N HIS A 268 19.05 -10.25 -2.56
CA HIS A 268 18.44 -9.17 -3.33
C HIS A 268 17.08 -9.58 -3.89
N ARG A 269 16.97 -10.80 -4.44
CA ARG A 269 15.75 -11.50 -4.90
C ARG A 269 15.10 -10.98 -6.19
N ASP A 270 15.44 -9.77 -6.64
CA ASP A 270 14.99 -9.22 -7.92
C ASP A 270 16.16 -8.69 -8.77
N VAL A 271 17.21 -9.51 -8.92
CA VAL A 271 18.37 -9.19 -9.76
C VAL A 271 18.00 -9.32 -11.24
N LYS A 272 18.08 -8.21 -12.00
CA LYS A 272 17.73 -8.16 -13.43
C LYS A 272 18.30 -6.90 -14.08
N SER A 273 18.47 -6.89 -15.40
CA SER A 273 19.03 -5.74 -16.13
C SER A 273 18.30 -4.40 -15.93
N PRO A 274 16.96 -4.34 -15.69
CA PRO A 274 16.29 -3.08 -15.32
C PRO A 274 16.66 -2.52 -13.94
N ASN A 275 17.15 -3.36 -13.02
CA ASN A 275 17.54 -2.97 -11.66
C ASN A 275 19.05 -2.69 -11.53
N ILE A 276 19.82 -2.82 -12.61
CA ILE A 276 21.23 -2.41 -12.70
C ILE A 276 21.28 -1.03 -13.33
N LEU A 277 21.65 -0.02 -12.55
CA LEU A 277 21.83 1.35 -13.03
C LEU A 277 23.30 1.59 -13.41
N LEU A 278 23.53 2.48 -14.37
CA LEU A 278 24.87 2.90 -14.79
C LEU A 278 25.00 4.42 -14.61
N ASP A 279 26.05 4.87 -13.94
CA ASP A 279 26.36 6.30 -13.82
C ASP A 279 27.10 6.86 -15.03
N ASP A 280 27.53 8.12 -14.97
CA ASP A 280 28.24 8.81 -16.07
C ASP A 280 29.50 8.07 -16.53
N ASN A 281 30.15 7.32 -15.64
CA ASN A 281 31.37 6.54 -15.93
C ASN A 281 31.06 5.08 -16.31
N LEU A 282 29.78 4.74 -16.51
CA LEU A 282 29.29 3.37 -16.68
C LEU A 282 29.61 2.46 -15.48
N THR A 283 29.75 3.04 -14.28
CA THR A 283 29.89 2.28 -13.04
C THR A 283 28.53 1.77 -12.59
N VAL A 284 28.51 0.52 -12.13
CA VAL A 284 27.31 -0.20 -11.72
C VAL A 284 26.79 0.28 -10.37
N LYS A 285 25.49 0.56 -10.31
CA LYS A 285 24.73 0.69 -9.06
C LYS A 285 23.55 -0.27 -9.04
N LEU A 286 23.58 -1.20 -8.10
CA LEU A 286 22.45 -2.11 -7.86
C LEU A 286 21.30 -1.34 -7.19
N SER A 287 20.08 -1.53 -7.68
CA SER A 287 18.90 -0.80 -7.23
C SER A 287 17.70 -1.73 -6.97
N ASP A 288 16.66 -1.17 -6.33
CA ASP A 288 15.40 -1.84 -6.00
C ASP A 288 15.49 -3.02 -5.02
N PHE A 289 15.92 -2.72 -3.80
CA PHE A 289 15.91 -3.65 -2.66
C PHE A 289 14.51 -3.92 -2.07
N GLY A 290 13.42 -3.56 -2.77
CA GLY A 290 12.05 -3.69 -2.25
C GLY A 290 11.63 -5.15 -2.00
N ALA A 291 12.23 -6.10 -2.71
CA ALA A 291 12.01 -7.53 -2.52
C ALA A 291 13.02 -8.19 -1.57
N SER A 292 14.10 -7.49 -1.22
CA SER A 292 15.26 -8.08 -0.55
C SER A 292 14.95 -8.54 0.87
N ARG A 293 15.72 -9.50 1.35
CA ARG A 293 15.54 -10.12 2.66
C ARG A 293 16.87 -10.34 3.35
N TYR A 294 16.88 -10.16 4.67
CA TYR A 294 18.01 -10.53 5.53
C TYR A 294 17.93 -12.01 5.83
N VAL A 295 19.08 -12.69 5.77
CA VAL A 295 19.19 -14.08 6.21
C VAL A 295 19.59 -14.08 7.69
N PRO A 296 18.81 -14.72 8.58
CA PRO A 296 19.21 -14.92 9.97
C PRO A 296 20.57 -15.64 10.07
N ILE A 297 21.37 -15.31 11.09
CA ILE A 297 22.75 -15.81 11.26
C ILE A 297 22.81 -17.35 11.35
N ASP A 298 21.73 -17.98 11.82
CA ASP A 298 21.58 -19.41 12.04
C ASP A 298 21.00 -20.17 10.83
N GLN A 299 20.72 -19.51 9.71
CA GLN A 299 20.03 -20.09 8.56
C GLN A 299 20.80 -19.86 7.25
N THR A 300 20.72 -20.84 6.33
CA THR A 300 21.31 -20.74 4.98
C THR A 300 20.30 -20.27 3.92
N GLY A 301 19.06 -20.05 4.34
CA GLY A 301 17.92 -19.68 3.51
C GLY A 301 16.67 -19.47 4.35
N MET A 302 15.56 -19.12 3.70
CA MET A 302 14.29 -18.86 4.37
C MET A 302 13.10 -19.20 3.49
N ASP A 303 12.05 -19.74 4.09
CA ASP A 303 10.78 -19.96 3.40
C ASP A 303 10.01 -18.65 3.30
N THR A 304 9.61 -18.29 2.07
CA THR A 304 8.90 -17.04 1.82
C THR A 304 8.01 -17.15 0.61
N THR A 305 7.01 -16.27 0.49
CA THR A 305 6.16 -16.19 -0.71
C THR A 305 7.04 -16.03 -1.95
N VAL A 306 6.67 -16.58 -3.10
CA VAL A 306 7.49 -16.40 -4.30
C VAL A 306 7.36 -14.96 -4.82
N GLN A 307 8.48 -14.27 -4.96
CA GLN A 307 8.54 -12.93 -5.57
C GLN A 307 9.80 -12.82 -6.43
N GLY A 308 9.67 -12.22 -7.60
CA GLY A 308 10.77 -11.98 -8.54
C GLY A 308 10.23 -11.77 -9.95
N THR A 309 11.14 -11.66 -10.92
CA THR A 309 10.77 -11.37 -12.31
C THR A 309 10.88 -12.61 -13.17
N PHE A 310 9.82 -12.94 -13.92
CA PHE A 310 9.82 -14.05 -14.87
C PHE A 310 11.01 -13.97 -15.84
N GLY A 311 11.66 -15.10 -16.11
CA GLY A 311 12.89 -15.17 -16.92
C GLY A 311 14.19 -15.02 -16.12
N TYR A 312 14.17 -14.33 -14.98
CA TYR A 312 15.29 -14.25 -14.03
C TYR A 312 15.05 -15.10 -12.77
N LEU A 313 13.78 -15.41 -12.47
CA LEU A 313 13.38 -16.14 -11.28
C LEU A 313 13.97 -17.55 -11.22
N ASP A 314 14.62 -17.85 -10.09
CA ASP A 314 15.17 -19.18 -9.80
C ASP A 314 14.08 -20.26 -9.80
N PRO A 315 14.19 -21.31 -10.64
CA PRO A 315 13.20 -22.37 -10.74
C PRO A 315 13.04 -23.19 -9.45
N MET A 316 14.09 -23.34 -8.64
CA MET A 316 14.00 -24.04 -7.36
C MET A 316 13.21 -23.22 -6.36
N TYR A 317 13.57 -21.95 -6.20
CA TYR A 317 12.84 -21.02 -5.34
C TYR A 317 11.37 -20.88 -5.77
N HIS A 318 11.09 -20.80 -7.08
CA HIS A 318 9.72 -20.78 -7.60
C HIS A 318 8.92 -22.03 -7.19
N SER A 319 9.56 -23.20 -7.19
CA SER A 319 8.89 -24.47 -6.94
C SER A 319 8.76 -24.80 -5.45
N THR A 320 9.75 -24.43 -4.63
CA THR A 320 9.81 -24.79 -3.21
C THR A 320 9.40 -23.66 -2.26
N GLY A 321 9.45 -22.40 -2.71
CA GLY A 321 9.33 -21.23 -1.83
C GLY A 321 10.56 -20.98 -0.95
N HIS A 322 11.59 -21.82 -1.04
CA HIS A 322 12.80 -21.72 -0.24
C HIS A 322 13.82 -20.79 -0.91
N LEU A 323 14.02 -19.61 -0.32
CA LEU A 323 14.91 -18.58 -0.84
C LEU A 323 16.32 -18.74 -0.26
N THR A 324 17.33 -18.71 -1.13
CA THR A 324 18.75 -18.77 -0.74
C THR A 324 19.55 -17.73 -1.53
N GLU A 325 20.78 -17.45 -1.11
CA GLU A 325 21.74 -16.66 -1.90
C GLU A 325 21.95 -17.20 -3.34
N LYS A 326 21.76 -18.52 -3.53
CA LYS A 326 21.86 -19.18 -4.83
C LYS A 326 20.74 -18.77 -5.80
N SER A 327 19.66 -18.17 -5.30
CA SER A 327 18.60 -17.62 -6.16
C SER A 327 19.04 -16.34 -6.86
N ASP A 328 19.87 -15.51 -6.21
CA ASP A 328 20.53 -14.37 -6.85
C ASP A 328 21.61 -14.84 -7.82
N VAL A 329 22.34 -15.92 -7.51
CA VAL A 329 23.33 -16.54 -8.44
C VAL A 329 22.66 -16.94 -9.75
N TYR A 330 21.49 -17.58 -9.69
CA TYR A 330 20.73 -17.94 -10.89
C TYR A 330 20.36 -16.69 -11.71
N SER A 331 19.81 -15.68 -11.04
CA SER A 331 19.40 -14.42 -11.66
C SER A 331 20.59 -13.69 -12.31
N PHE A 332 21.76 -13.72 -11.68
CA PHE A 332 23.01 -13.20 -12.23
C PHE A 332 23.48 -14.01 -13.46
N GLY A 333 23.37 -15.34 -13.43
CA GLY A 333 23.63 -16.18 -14.60
C GLY A 333 22.76 -15.81 -15.80
N VAL A 334 21.49 -15.43 -15.58
CA VAL A 334 20.62 -14.91 -16.63
C VAL A 334 21.12 -13.55 -17.16
N ILE A 335 21.64 -12.67 -16.30
CA ILE A 335 22.27 -11.41 -16.74
C ILE A 335 23.50 -11.70 -17.64
N LEU A 336 24.35 -12.67 -17.29
CA LEU A 336 25.49 -13.06 -18.14
C LEU A 336 25.01 -13.52 -19.53
N ILE A 337 23.97 -14.36 -19.58
CA ILE A 337 23.36 -14.80 -20.85
C ILE A 337 22.79 -13.61 -21.63
N GLU A 338 22.15 -12.66 -20.94
CA GLU A 338 21.62 -11.45 -21.55
C GLU A 338 22.72 -10.55 -22.13
N LEU A 339 23.86 -10.40 -21.44
CA LEU A 339 25.03 -9.65 -21.93
C LEU A 339 25.67 -10.28 -23.17
N LEU A 340 25.73 -11.62 -23.21
CA LEU A 340 26.28 -12.40 -24.32
C LEU A 340 25.40 -12.35 -25.58
N THR A 341 24.08 -12.32 -25.40
CA THR A 341 23.12 -12.55 -26.50
C THR A 341 22.32 -11.33 -26.93
N ARG A 342 22.26 -10.29 -26.07
CA ARG A 342 21.32 -9.16 -26.17
C ARG A 342 19.87 -9.60 -26.39
N LYS A 343 19.47 -10.78 -25.92
CA LYS A 343 18.08 -11.25 -25.96
C LYS A 343 17.38 -10.95 -24.65
N LYS A 344 16.17 -10.42 -24.72
CA LYS A 344 15.34 -10.10 -23.53
C LYS A 344 14.88 -11.38 -22.84
N PRO A 345 15.31 -11.69 -21.60
CA PRO A 345 14.99 -12.97 -20.95
C PRO A 345 13.48 -13.22 -20.77
N VAL A 346 12.71 -12.17 -20.49
CA VAL A 346 11.26 -12.24 -20.26
C VAL A 346 10.51 -12.67 -21.53
N SER A 347 10.82 -12.04 -22.67
CA SER A 347 10.03 -12.15 -23.91
C SER A 347 10.62 -13.11 -24.93
N TYR A 348 11.89 -13.50 -24.80
CA TYR A 348 12.54 -14.36 -25.77
C TYR A 348 11.91 -15.75 -25.82
N ARG A 349 11.68 -16.27 -27.02
CA ARG A 349 11.32 -17.66 -27.29
C ARG A 349 12.16 -18.17 -28.46
N SER A 350 12.69 -19.39 -28.34
CA SER A 350 13.34 -20.06 -29.47
C SER A 350 12.32 -20.43 -30.54
N PRO A 351 12.73 -20.85 -31.76
CA PRO A 351 11.82 -21.37 -32.76
C PRO A 351 10.95 -22.54 -32.27
N GLN A 352 11.46 -23.32 -31.30
CA GLN A 352 10.75 -24.42 -30.65
C GLN A 352 9.95 -23.99 -29.41
N GLY A 353 9.88 -22.69 -29.11
CA GLY A 353 9.13 -22.14 -27.98
C GLY A 353 9.86 -22.18 -26.63
N HIS A 354 11.14 -22.54 -26.59
CA HIS A 354 11.90 -22.63 -25.34
C HIS A 354 12.33 -21.26 -24.80
N SER A 355 12.56 -21.18 -23.48
CA SER A 355 13.08 -19.98 -22.82
C SER A 355 14.53 -19.69 -23.23
N LEU A 356 14.99 -18.45 -22.99
CA LEU A 356 16.36 -18.03 -23.32
C LEU A 356 17.41 -18.91 -22.65
N VAL A 357 17.23 -19.17 -21.35
CA VAL A 357 18.17 -19.98 -20.55
C VAL A 357 18.28 -21.39 -21.11
N TYR A 358 17.15 -22.05 -21.40
CA TYR A 358 17.16 -23.39 -21.95
C TYR A 358 17.84 -23.44 -23.32
N HIS A 359 17.45 -22.53 -24.23
CA HIS A 359 17.98 -22.52 -25.58
C HIS A 359 19.50 -22.22 -25.60
N PHE A 360 19.95 -21.28 -24.77
CA PHE A 360 21.37 -20.96 -24.60
C PHE A 360 22.17 -22.17 -24.10
N VAL A 361 21.69 -22.84 -23.04
CA VAL A 361 22.38 -24.02 -22.47
C VAL A 361 22.41 -25.20 -23.45
N SER A 362 21.35 -25.40 -24.24
CA SER A 362 21.32 -26.42 -25.31
C SER A 362 22.40 -26.15 -26.36
N LEU A 363 22.39 -24.95 -26.94
CA LEU A 363 23.37 -24.57 -27.98
C LEU A 363 24.81 -24.62 -27.47
N LEU A 364 25.06 -24.19 -26.23
CA LEU A 364 26.39 -24.29 -25.61
C LEU A 364 26.83 -25.74 -25.47
N SER A 365 25.93 -26.65 -25.10
CA SER A 365 26.25 -28.08 -24.92
C SER A 365 26.45 -28.80 -26.25
N GLU A 366 25.85 -28.29 -27.33
CA GLU A 366 26.02 -28.79 -28.70
C GLU A 366 27.24 -28.17 -29.44
N GLY A 367 27.97 -27.25 -28.80
CA GLY A 367 29.07 -26.52 -29.45
C GLY A 367 28.62 -25.47 -30.46
N ASN A 368 27.34 -25.10 -30.48
CA ASN A 368 26.70 -24.18 -31.43
C ASN A 368 26.41 -22.80 -30.83
N LEU A 369 27.21 -22.36 -29.84
CA LEU A 369 27.00 -21.11 -29.11
C LEU A 369 26.90 -19.88 -30.03
N THR A 370 27.66 -19.86 -31.13
CA THR A 370 27.70 -18.74 -32.10
C THR A 370 26.33 -18.39 -32.69
N ARG A 371 25.37 -19.33 -32.70
CA ARG A 371 24.01 -19.11 -33.23
C ARG A 371 23.15 -18.15 -32.40
N ILE A 372 23.49 -17.93 -31.13
CA ILE A 372 22.69 -17.10 -30.21
C ILE A 372 23.45 -15.86 -29.71
N LEU A 373 24.77 -15.83 -29.86
CA LEU A 373 25.60 -14.69 -29.44
C LEU A 373 25.24 -13.43 -30.24
N ASP A 374 25.39 -12.30 -29.56
CA ASP A 374 25.33 -10.98 -30.20
C ASP A 374 26.50 -10.85 -31.21
N PRO A 375 26.24 -10.43 -32.46
CA PRO A 375 27.29 -10.19 -33.44
C PRO A 375 28.43 -9.30 -32.95
N GLN A 376 28.14 -8.33 -32.07
CA GLN A 376 29.18 -7.48 -31.47
C GLN A 376 30.12 -8.29 -30.56
N VAL A 377 29.58 -9.25 -29.79
CA VAL A 377 30.38 -10.15 -28.93
C VAL A 377 31.22 -11.10 -29.78
N LEU A 378 30.70 -11.59 -30.91
CA LEU A 378 31.47 -12.41 -31.85
C LEU A 378 32.63 -11.65 -32.50
N LYS A 379 32.47 -10.33 -32.69
CA LYS A 379 33.47 -9.48 -33.33
C LYS A 379 34.56 -9.03 -32.35
N GLU A 380 34.17 -8.65 -31.14
CA GLU A 380 35.07 -8.05 -30.14
C GLU A 380 35.62 -9.06 -29.12
N GLY A 381 34.91 -10.18 -28.94
CA GLY A 381 35.27 -11.22 -27.99
C GLY A 381 36.30 -12.21 -28.53
N GLY A 382 37.04 -12.83 -27.62
CA GLY A 382 37.96 -13.94 -27.88
C GLY A 382 37.57 -15.21 -27.11
N GLY A 383 38.57 -15.99 -26.68
CA GLY A 383 38.35 -17.23 -25.92
C GLY A 383 37.52 -17.03 -24.65
N GLU A 384 37.60 -15.85 -24.04
CA GLU A 384 36.90 -15.52 -22.80
C GLU A 384 35.37 -15.61 -22.92
N VAL A 385 34.83 -15.46 -24.14
CA VAL A 385 33.39 -15.58 -24.40
C VAL A 385 32.87 -16.97 -24.02
N VAL A 386 33.65 -18.01 -24.32
CA VAL A 386 33.29 -19.39 -24.00
C VAL A 386 33.38 -19.63 -22.50
N ASP A 387 34.42 -19.12 -21.83
CA ASP A 387 34.59 -19.24 -20.39
C ASP A 387 33.43 -18.59 -19.63
N ILE A 388 32.99 -17.41 -20.07
CA ILE A 388 31.84 -16.71 -19.48
C ILE A 388 30.54 -17.45 -19.76
N ALA A 389 30.38 -18.03 -20.96
CA ALA A 389 29.21 -18.86 -21.28
C ALA A 389 29.14 -20.10 -20.39
N LEU A 390 30.28 -20.75 -20.11
CA LEU A 390 30.38 -21.88 -19.19
C LEU A 390 30.07 -21.47 -17.75
N LEU A 391 30.60 -20.33 -17.30
CA LEU A 391 30.28 -19.77 -15.98
C LEU A 391 28.78 -19.45 -15.85
N ALA A 392 28.19 -18.85 -16.89
CA ALA A 392 26.76 -18.58 -16.93
C ALA A 392 25.95 -19.89 -16.81
N LYS A 393 26.32 -20.94 -17.57
CA LYS A 393 25.73 -22.28 -17.48
C LYS A 393 25.82 -22.88 -16.07
N MET A 394 26.93 -22.68 -15.35
CA MET A 394 27.07 -23.10 -13.96
C MET A 394 26.11 -22.36 -13.03
N CYS A 395 25.95 -21.04 -13.23
CA CYS A 395 25.05 -20.21 -12.42
C CYS A 395 23.58 -20.56 -12.62
N VAL A 396 23.16 -20.92 -13.84
CA VAL A 396 21.76 -21.21 -14.18
C VAL A 396 21.34 -22.68 -14.01
N LYS A 397 22.16 -23.51 -13.34
CA LYS A 397 21.75 -24.90 -13.06
C LYS A 397 20.44 -24.94 -12.28
N ALA A 398 19.58 -25.90 -12.61
CA ALA A 398 18.30 -26.05 -11.91
C ALA A 398 18.50 -26.25 -10.42
N ILE A 399 19.37 -27.18 -10.02
CA ILE A 399 19.65 -27.49 -8.61
C ILE A 399 20.57 -26.43 -7.99
N SER A 400 20.14 -25.80 -6.89
CA SER A 400 20.86 -24.70 -6.22
C SER A 400 22.22 -25.10 -5.63
N LYS A 401 22.36 -26.33 -5.11
CA LYS A 401 23.65 -26.83 -4.57
C LYS A 401 24.74 -26.95 -5.62
N ASP A 402 24.38 -27.13 -6.89
CA ASP A 402 25.33 -27.31 -7.99
C ASP A 402 25.82 -25.98 -8.57
N ARG A 403 25.24 -24.86 -8.12
CA ARG A 403 25.64 -23.50 -8.48
C ARG A 403 26.81 -23.03 -7.60
N PRO A 404 27.77 -22.26 -8.13
CA PRO A 404 28.78 -21.62 -7.31
C PRO A 404 28.18 -20.59 -6.33
N THR A 405 28.96 -20.13 -5.36
CA THR A 405 28.61 -18.93 -4.55
C THR A 405 28.95 -17.67 -5.35
N MET A 406 28.34 -16.53 -5.01
CA MET A 406 28.70 -15.26 -5.69
C MET A 406 30.17 -14.88 -5.51
N ARG A 407 30.79 -15.24 -4.39
CA ARG A 407 32.24 -15.05 -4.18
C ARG A 407 33.08 -15.87 -5.16
N GLN A 408 32.69 -17.12 -5.42
CA GLN A 408 33.37 -17.95 -6.42
C GLN A 408 33.16 -17.39 -7.83
N VAL A 409 31.95 -16.94 -8.14
CA VAL A 409 31.62 -16.29 -9.44
C VAL A 409 32.45 -15.04 -9.66
N GLU A 410 32.56 -14.17 -8.65
CA GLU A 410 33.38 -12.96 -8.66
C GLU A 410 34.84 -13.30 -9.00
N ILE A 411 35.46 -14.21 -8.26
CA ILE A 411 36.87 -14.61 -8.47
C ILE A 411 37.08 -15.18 -9.89
N MET A 412 36.17 -16.03 -10.37
CA MET A 412 36.26 -16.58 -11.72
C MET A 412 36.13 -15.48 -12.79
N LEU A 413 35.19 -14.56 -12.65
CA LEU A 413 35.02 -13.45 -13.59
C LEU A 413 36.23 -12.50 -13.60
N GLU A 414 36.78 -12.16 -12.44
CA GLU A 414 37.99 -11.34 -12.35
C GLU A 414 39.18 -12.02 -13.01
N SER A 415 39.33 -13.33 -12.82
CA SER A 415 40.42 -14.10 -13.42
C SER A 415 40.32 -14.11 -14.95
N ILE A 416 39.11 -14.33 -15.49
CA ILE A 416 38.85 -14.28 -16.94
C ILE A 416 39.10 -12.87 -17.49
N HIS A 417 38.66 -11.84 -16.75
CA HIS A 417 38.83 -10.44 -17.18
C HIS A 417 40.30 -10.01 -17.18
N ALA A 418 41.05 -10.36 -16.15
CA ALA A 418 42.48 -10.06 -16.06
C ALA A 418 43.29 -10.76 -17.16
N ALA A 419 43.01 -12.04 -17.42
CA ALA A 419 43.67 -12.78 -18.50
C ALA A 419 43.47 -12.13 -19.87
N LYS A 420 42.29 -11.53 -20.11
CA LYS A 420 42.01 -10.78 -21.34
C LYS A 420 42.81 -9.48 -21.43
N GLU A 421 42.99 -8.76 -20.32
CA GLU A 421 43.79 -7.53 -20.32
C GLU A 421 45.27 -7.82 -20.63
N TYR A 422 45.85 -8.85 -20.03
CA TYR A 422 47.22 -9.29 -20.33
C TYR A 422 47.39 -9.72 -21.80
N ALA A 423 46.44 -10.51 -22.33
CA ALA A 423 46.49 -10.93 -23.74
C ALA A 423 46.39 -9.74 -24.72
N SER A 424 45.78 -8.62 -24.31
CA SER A 424 45.71 -7.40 -25.12
C SER A 424 46.91 -6.47 -25.00
N SER A 425 47.75 -6.62 -23.97
CA SER A 425 48.98 -5.83 -23.81
C SER A 425 50.18 -6.43 -24.55
N ASP A 426 50.24 -7.76 -24.67
CA ASP A 426 51.35 -8.45 -25.36
C ASP A 426 51.29 -8.30 -26.89
N ASP A 427 50.13 -7.97 -27.45
CA ASP A 427 49.92 -7.71 -28.89
C ASP A 427 50.43 -6.32 -29.34
N MET A 428 50.93 -5.50 -28.41
CA MET A 428 51.43 -4.14 -28.68
C MET A 428 52.96 -4.01 -28.65
N THR A 429 53.70 -5.11 -28.47
CA THR A 429 55.18 -5.08 -28.35
C THR A 429 55.97 -5.64 -29.54
N ASP A 430 55.34 -5.99 -30.67
CA ASP A 430 56.06 -6.66 -31.78
C ASP A 430 56.06 -5.91 -33.14
N GLU A 431 55.86 -4.59 -33.13
CA GLU A 431 56.02 -3.75 -34.32
C GLU A 431 56.94 -2.54 -34.08
N SER A 432 58.23 -2.77 -33.79
CA SER A 432 59.31 -1.87 -34.21
C SER A 432 60.69 -2.43 -33.83
N GLU A 433 61.33 -3.20 -34.72
CA GLU A 433 62.78 -3.14 -34.93
C GLU A 433 63.17 -3.91 -36.20
N ASP A 434 62.91 -3.30 -37.35
CA ASP A 434 63.59 -3.63 -38.61
C ASP A 434 64.32 -2.36 -39.09
N GLY A 435 65.66 -2.34 -39.05
CA GLY A 435 66.44 -1.29 -39.70
C GLY A 435 67.92 -1.15 -39.31
N TYR A 436 68.80 -1.85 -40.05
CA TYR A 436 70.25 -1.60 -40.28
C TYR A 436 71.22 -1.85 -39.10
N ILE A 437 72.30 -2.65 -39.23
CA ILE A 437 73.50 -2.40 -40.04
C ILE A 437 74.25 -3.71 -40.42
N SER A 438 74.52 -3.81 -41.74
CA SER A 438 75.67 -4.31 -42.52
C SER A 438 76.48 -5.59 -42.19
N ARG A 439 76.60 -6.40 -43.26
CA ARG A 439 77.61 -7.45 -43.54
C ARG A 439 79.04 -6.92 -43.65
N ASN A 440 79.99 -7.76 -43.22
CA ASN A 440 81.31 -8.17 -43.76
C ASN A 440 82.05 -8.89 -42.61
N ASP A 441 82.85 -9.95 -42.71
CA ASP A 441 83.35 -10.80 -43.79
C ASP A 441 84.02 -12.05 -43.13
N LEU A 442 84.06 -13.15 -43.88
CA LEU A 442 85.06 -14.24 -43.93
C LEU A 442 85.60 -14.99 -42.67
N SER A 443 85.44 -16.33 -42.75
CA SER A 443 86.47 -17.41 -42.74
C SER A 443 86.15 -18.54 -41.76
N VAL A 444 85.69 -19.71 -42.24
CA VAL A 444 86.46 -20.91 -42.64
C VAL A 444 87.32 -21.48 -41.51
N GLY A 445 87.00 -22.70 -41.07
CA GLY A 445 87.90 -23.54 -40.29
C GLY A 445 87.20 -24.63 -39.51
N GLY A 446 86.88 -25.75 -40.16
CA GLY A 446 86.51 -26.96 -39.45
C GLY A 446 87.70 -27.57 -38.72
N LYS A 447 87.44 -28.30 -37.62
CA LYS A 447 88.04 -29.60 -37.33
C LYS A 447 87.32 -30.31 -36.19
N SER A 448 87.26 -31.61 -36.40
CA SER A 448 86.72 -32.72 -35.63
C SER A 448 87.56 -33.09 -34.40
N GLU A 449 86.93 -33.87 -33.52
CA GLU A 449 87.53 -34.74 -32.47
C GLU A 449 88.20 -33.98 -31.28
N ASP A 450 88.00 -34.33 -30.01
CA ASP A 450 88.06 -35.68 -29.45
C ASP A 450 87.32 -35.87 -28.11
N VAL A 451 87.14 -37.15 -27.80
CA VAL A 451 86.58 -37.80 -26.60
C VAL A 451 87.41 -37.55 -25.32
N ALA A 452 86.77 -37.33 -24.17
CA ALA A 452 87.11 -38.01 -22.89
C ALA A 452 86.16 -37.64 -21.74
N SER A 453 85.47 -38.67 -21.26
CA SER A 453 84.86 -38.80 -19.95
C SER A 453 85.84 -38.54 -18.79
N HIS A 454 85.39 -37.85 -17.74
CA HIS A 454 85.68 -38.26 -16.36
C HIS A 454 84.69 -37.64 -15.36
N GLN A 455 84.01 -38.55 -14.64
CA GLN A 455 83.33 -38.47 -13.33
C GLN A 455 82.10 -37.58 -13.15
#